data_AF-A0A6H2A287-F1
#
_entry.id   AF-A0A6H2A287-F1
#
_cell.length_a   1.000
_cell.length_b   1.000
_cell.length_c   1.000
_cell.angle_alpha   90.00
_cell.angle_beta   90.00
_cell.angle_gamma   90.00
#
_symmetry.space_group_name_H-M   'P 1'
#
loop_
_entity.id
_entity.type
_entity.pdbx_description
1 polymer ?
#
loop_
_entity_poly.entity_id
_entity_poly.type
_entity_poly.pdbx_seq_one_letter_code
_entity_poly.pdbx_strand_id
1 'polypeptide(L)'
;PPFWRQKLINVSWNVPTRVDVRRWWEMGTIDEARLREIYLALGYHDKDLDDYVIWTKIYVAFPDLIARFKNGWITEDDVRSELATLGMPSERIEEVMQTKVKPEKPAQVEEDRKATATEIMKGVKKELISWDEGIEMLGDLGYDAETAEFKLNVYLGVSEGSPETYSEFKQMTQLYRKAVGQEAKSLPPELIEANMALAQAKAEFDRVKGEGMKEEKLVPYQKAVDDAAYRYRQLLIKWKETKQ
;
A
#
# COMPACT_ATOMS: atom_id res chain seq x y z
N PRO A 1 15.23 -12.36 -64.52
CA PRO A 1 16.08 -12.88 -63.41
C PRO A 1 15.51 -14.19 -62.87
N PRO A 2 16.32 -15.08 -62.28
CA PRO A 2 15.82 -16.35 -61.74
C PRO A 2 14.84 -16.13 -60.58
N PHE A 3 13.80 -16.97 -60.47
CA PHE A 3 12.74 -16.86 -59.46
C PHE A 3 13.26 -16.90 -58.01
N TRP A 4 14.41 -17.54 -57.78
CA TRP A 4 15.03 -17.65 -56.46
C TRP A 4 15.65 -16.33 -55.96
N ARG A 5 16.03 -15.41 -56.87
CA ARG A 5 16.64 -14.14 -56.49
C ARG A 5 15.71 -13.29 -55.63
N GLN A 6 14.43 -13.23 -56.01
CA GLN A 6 13.44 -12.46 -55.25
C GLN A 6 13.17 -13.09 -53.88
N LYS A 7 13.17 -14.42 -53.78
CA LYS A 7 12.99 -15.12 -52.51
C LYS A 7 14.14 -14.84 -51.53
N LEU A 8 15.39 -14.84 -52.01
CA LEU A 8 16.55 -14.49 -51.17
C LEU A 8 16.51 -13.03 -50.70
N ILE A 9 16.12 -12.10 -51.57
CA ILE A 9 15.92 -10.69 -51.18
C ILE A 9 14.85 -10.61 -50.09
N ASN A 10 13.73 -11.32 -50.24
CA ASN A 10 12.64 -11.26 -49.28
C ASN A 10 13.03 -11.76 -47.89
N VAL A 11 13.87 -12.81 -47.80
CA VAL A 11 14.37 -13.33 -46.52
C VAL A 11 15.41 -12.38 -45.87
N SER A 12 16.02 -11.49 -46.63
CA SER A 12 17.01 -10.54 -46.12
C SER A 12 16.41 -9.33 -45.38
N TRP A 13 15.10 -9.10 -45.50
CA TRP A 13 14.44 -8.00 -44.80
C TRP A 13 14.26 -8.33 -43.32
N ASN A 14 14.43 -7.31 -42.48
CA ASN A 14 14.15 -7.45 -41.05
C ASN A 14 12.65 -7.62 -40.82
N VAL A 15 12.30 -8.61 -40.01
CA VAL A 15 10.93 -8.82 -39.53
C VAL A 15 10.76 -8.08 -38.20
N PRO A 16 9.62 -7.39 -37.97
CA PRO A 16 9.36 -6.72 -36.70
C PRO A 16 9.50 -7.65 -35.50
N THR A 17 10.04 -7.14 -34.39
CA THR A 17 10.22 -7.96 -33.20
C THR A 17 8.87 -8.34 -32.58
N ARG A 18 8.81 -9.49 -31.90
CA ARG A 18 7.59 -9.91 -31.18
C ARG A 18 7.08 -8.86 -30.19
N VAL A 19 7.98 -8.11 -29.58
CA VAL A 19 7.63 -7.06 -28.61
C VAL A 19 6.90 -5.92 -29.32
N ASP A 20 7.41 -5.46 -30.46
CA ASP A 20 6.79 -4.38 -31.22
C ASP A 20 5.45 -4.83 -31.82
N VAL A 21 5.39 -6.05 -32.37
CA VAL A 21 4.15 -6.61 -32.93
C VAL A 21 3.05 -6.73 -31.87
N ARG A 22 3.40 -7.14 -30.64
CA ARG A 22 2.45 -7.18 -29.52
C ARG A 22 1.95 -5.79 -29.14
N ARG A 23 2.83 -4.79 -29.12
CA ARG A 23 2.44 -3.39 -28.86
C ARG A 23 1.53 -2.85 -29.96
N TRP A 24 1.77 -3.21 -31.21
CA TRP A 24 0.89 -2.83 -32.32
C TRP A 24 -0.50 -3.45 -32.17
N TRP A 25 -0.57 -4.72 -31.78
CA TRP A 25 -1.83 -5.37 -31.43
C TRP A 25 -2.55 -4.67 -30.27
N GLU A 26 -1.83 -4.38 -29.18
CA GLU A 26 -2.34 -3.65 -28.00
C GLU A 26 -2.88 -2.27 -28.34
N MET A 27 -2.21 -1.54 -29.24
CA MET A 27 -2.65 -0.24 -29.72
C MET A 27 -3.75 -0.32 -30.79
N GLY A 28 -4.15 -1.53 -31.21
CA GLY A 28 -5.15 -1.75 -32.27
C GLY A 28 -4.71 -1.27 -33.65
N THR A 29 -3.39 -1.11 -33.89
CA THR A 29 -2.87 -0.64 -35.18
C THR A 29 -2.72 -1.76 -36.21
N ILE A 30 -2.90 -3.01 -35.80
CA ILE A 30 -2.96 -4.20 -36.65
C ILE A 30 -4.14 -5.09 -36.24
N ASP A 31 -4.64 -5.87 -37.18
CA ASP A 31 -5.67 -6.90 -36.96
C ASP A 31 -5.06 -8.30 -36.81
N GLU A 32 -5.91 -9.32 -36.59
CA GLU A 32 -5.43 -10.69 -36.33
C GLU A 32 -4.77 -11.28 -37.59
N ALA A 33 -5.26 -10.92 -38.78
CA ALA A 33 -4.68 -11.34 -40.04
C ALA A 33 -3.24 -10.86 -40.18
N ARG A 34 -3.00 -9.57 -39.90
CA ARG A 34 -1.65 -8.99 -39.91
C ARG A 34 -0.77 -9.53 -38.79
N LEU A 35 -1.33 -9.78 -37.60
CA LEU A 35 -0.62 -10.42 -36.49
C LEU A 35 -0.11 -11.82 -36.91
N ARG A 36 -0.99 -12.65 -37.48
CA ARG A 36 -0.67 -13.99 -38.01
C ARG A 36 0.40 -13.93 -39.10
N GLU A 37 0.27 -12.99 -40.04
CA GLU A 37 1.24 -12.80 -41.12
C GLU A 37 2.65 -12.50 -40.59
N ILE A 38 2.78 -11.61 -39.61
CA ILE A 38 4.09 -11.27 -39.06
C ILE A 38 4.66 -12.44 -38.23
N TYR A 39 3.83 -13.18 -37.50
CA TYR A 39 4.29 -14.38 -36.78
C TYR A 39 4.75 -15.48 -37.72
N LEU A 40 4.08 -15.67 -38.86
CA LEU A 40 4.56 -16.53 -39.95
C LEU A 40 5.91 -16.06 -40.50
N ALA A 41 6.06 -14.76 -40.72
CA ALA A 41 7.32 -14.18 -41.19
C ALA A 41 8.47 -14.33 -40.16
N LEU A 42 8.14 -14.36 -38.86
CA LEU A 42 9.09 -14.67 -37.79
C LEU A 42 9.44 -16.17 -37.69
N GLY A 43 8.77 -17.02 -38.48
CA GLY A 43 9.02 -18.46 -38.54
C GLY A 43 8.15 -19.30 -37.60
N TYR A 44 7.08 -18.75 -37.04
CA TYR A 44 6.10 -19.54 -36.28
C TYR A 44 5.11 -20.20 -37.24
N HIS A 45 4.88 -21.49 -37.04
CA HIS A 45 4.03 -22.31 -37.91
C HIS A 45 3.11 -23.20 -37.09
N ASP A 46 2.06 -23.71 -37.74
CA ASP A 46 1.12 -24.68 -37.17
C ASP A 46 0.64 -24.30 -35.77
N LYS A 47 0.76 -25.22 -34.81
CA LYS A 47 0.33 -25.02 -33.43
C LYS A 47 1.04 -23.86 -32.76
N ASP A 48 2.32 -23.63 -33.03
CA ASP A 48 3.06 -22.52 -32.43
C ASP A 48 2.49 -21.17 -32.89
N LEU A 49 2.10 -21.06 -34.15
CA LEU A 49 1.45 -19.86 -34.67
C LEU A 49 0.13 -19.60 -33.94
N ASP A 50 -0.73 -20.61 -33.82
CA ASP A 50 -2.02 -20.48 -33.15
C ASP A 50 -1.85 -20.15 -31.67
N ASP A 51 -0.94 -20.83 -30.97
CA ASP A 51 -0.64 -20.61 -29.56
C ASP A 51 -0.10 -19.18 -29.34
N TYR A 52 0.76 -18.66 -30.23
CA TYR A 52 1.26 -17.28 -30.12
C TYR A 52 0.19 -16.22 -30.39
N VAL A 53 -0.71 -16.45 -31.33
CA VAL A 53 -1.82 -15.54 -31.63
C VAL A 53 -2.76 -15.46 -30.43
N ILE A 54 -3.21 -16.61 -29.93
CA ILE A 54 -4.08 -16.70 -28.75
C ILE A 54 -3.39 -16.06 -27.53
N TRP A 55 -2.11 -16.37 -27.31
CA TRP A 55 -1.34 -15.79 -26.21
C TRP A 55 -1.30 -14.27 -26.29
N THR A 56 -1.01 -13.69 -27.46
CA THR A 56 -0.92 -12.23 -27.62
C THR A 56 -2.27 -11.57 -27.38
N LYS A 57 -3.35 -12.13 -27.92
CA LYS A 57 -4.73 -11.66 -27.71
C LYS A 57 -5.08 -11.59 -26.22
N ILE A 58 -4.89 -12.70 -25.51
CA ILE A 58 -5.22 -12.83 -24.10
C ILE A 58 -4.30 -11.97 -23.23
N TYR A 59 -2.98 -12.04 -23.45
CA TYR A 59 -2.00 -11.35 -22.62
C TYR A 59 -2.22 -9.84 -22.58
N VAL A 60 -2.62 -9.26 -23.71
CA VAL A 60 -2.89 -7.84 -23.85
C VAL A 60 -4.24 -7.45 -23.24
N ALA A 61 -5.30 -8.22 -23.50
CA ALA A 61 -6.64 -7.88 -23.01
C ALA A 61 -6.81 -8.13 -21.50
N PHE A 62 -6.15 -9.15 -20.96
CA PHE A 62 -6.41 -9.64 -19.61
C PHE A 62 -6.22 -8.59 -18.49
N PRO A 63 -5.15 -7.78 -18.45
CA PRO A 63 -4.99 -6.76 -17.42
C PRO A 63 -6.14 -5.72 -17.40
N ASP A 64 -6.58 -5.28 -18.58
CA ASP A 64 -7.69 -4.32 -18.72
C ASP A 64 -9.03 -4.94 -18.29
N LEU A 65 -9.32 -6.16 -18.75
CA LEU A 65 -10.53 -6.89 -18.35
C LEU A 65 -10.65 -7.01 -16.84
N ILE A 66 -9.58 -7.41 -16.16
CA ILE A 66 -9.58 -7.52 -14.70
C ILE A 66 -9.70 -6.15 -14.03
N ALA A 67 -9.12 -5.09 -14.60
CA ALA A 67 -9.26 -3.74 -14.06
C ALA A 67 -10.71 -3.24 -14.19
N ARG A 68 -11.33 -3.39 -15.36
CA ARG A 68 -12.73 -3.03 -15.63
C ARG A 68 -13.68 -3.80 -14.73
N PHE A 69 -13.45 -5.10 -14.54
CA PHE A 69 -14.23 -5.93 -13.62
C PHE A 69 -14.10 -5.44 -12.17
N LYS A 70 -12.87 -5.21 -11.68
CA LYS A 70 -12.64 -4.70 -10.31
C LYS A 70 -13.26 -3.32 -10.06
N ASN A 71 -13.37 -2.51 -11.11
CA ASN A 71 -14.02 -1.20 -11.07
C ASN A 71 -15.56 -1.30 -11.22
N GLY A 72 -16.12 -2.50 -11.41
CA GLY A 72 -17.55 -2.73 -11.60
C GLY A 72 -18.10 -2.26 -12.95
N TRP A 73 -17.25 -2.06 -13.96
CA TRP A 73 -17.67 -1.61 -15.30
C TRP A 73 -18.14 -2.74 -16.20
N ILE A 74 -17.74 -3.98 -15.88
CA ILE A 74 -18.17 -5.21 -16.55
C ILE A 74 -18.45 -6.27 -15.49
N THR A 75 -19.32 -7.22 -15.84
CA THR A 75 -19.72 -8.34 -14.98
C THR A 75 -18.74 -9.51 -15.09
N GLU A 76 -18.90 -10.50 -14.21
CA GLU A 76 -18.12 -11.74 -14.28
C GLU A 76 -18.37 -12.49 -15.61
N ASP A 77 -19.62 -12.49 -16.07
CA ASP A 77 -20.02 -13.15 -17.32
C ASP A 77 -19.46 -12.43 -18.56
N ASP A 78 -19.34 -11.10 -18.51
CA ASP A 78 -18.66 -10.34 -19.56
C ASP A 78 -17.18 -10.76 -19.66
N VAL A 79 -16.48 -10.90 -18.52
CA VAL A 79 -15.09 -11.37 -18.50
C VAL A 79 -14.98 -12.78 -19.09
N ARG A 80 -15.86 -13.71 -18.69
CA ARG A 80 -15.88 -15.07 -19.23
C ARG A 80 -16.09 -15.07 -20.75
N SER A 81 -17.09 -14.33 -21.22
CA SER A 81 -17.43 -14.22 -22.63
C SER A 81 -16.30 -13.63 -23.47
N GLU A 82 -15.67 -12.56 -23.00
CA GLU A 82 -14.54 -11.93 -23.69
C GLU A 82 -13.33 -12.87 -23.75
N LEU A 83 -12.95 -13.54 -22.65
CA LEU A 83 -11.84 -14.49 -22.64
C LEU A 83 -12.10 -15.71 -23.54
N ALA A 84 -13.32 -16.22 -23.56
CA ALA A 84 -13.71 -17.31 -24.46
C ALA A 84 -13.59 -16.88 -25.93
N THR A 85 -14.04 -15.67 -26.26
CA THR A 85 -13.94 -15.09 -27.61
C THR A 85 -12.48 -14.93 -28.05
N LEU A 86 -11.58 -14.61 -27.12
CA LEU A 86 -10.14 -14.52 -27.40
C LEU A 86 -9.46 -15.88 -27.59
N GLY A 87 -10.15 -16.98 -27.30
CA GLY A 87 -9.67 -18.36 -27.50
C GLY A 87 -9.15 -19.03 -26.23
N MET A 88 -9.43 -18.50 -25.04
CA MET A 88 -9.08 -19.17 -23.79
C MET A 88 -9.97 -20.40 -23.57
N PRO A 89 -9.42 -21.58 -23.25
CA PRO A 89 -10.22 -22.75 -22.91
C PRO A 89 -11.12 -22.50 -21.69
N SER A 90 -12.35 -23.00 -21.72
CA SER A 90 -13.36 -22.79 -20.64
C SER A 90 -12.86 -23.21 -19.27
N GLU A 91 -12.18 -24.35 -19.17
CA GLU A 91 -11.58 -24.83 -17.91
C GLU A 91 -10.59 -23.81 -17.34
N ARG A 92 -9.76 -23.22 -18.20
CA ARG A 92 -8.77 -22.21 -17.81
C ARG A 92 -9.43 -20.90 -17.40
N ILE A 93 -10.53 -20.52 -18.05
CA ILE A 93 -11.31 -19.34 -17.68
C ILE A 93 -11.78 -19.50 -16.22
N GLU A 94 -12.38 -20.64 -15.87
CA GLU A 94 -12.88 -20.87 -14.52
C GLU A 94 -11.78 -20.84 -13.46
N GLU A 95 -10.63 -21.47 -13.71
CA GLU A 95 -9.46 -21.37 -12.81
C GLU A 95 -9.02 -19.91 -12.59
N VAL A 96 -9.00 -19.11 -13.66
CA VAL A 96 -8.61 -17.71 -13.58
C VAL A 96 -9.65 -16.92 -12.80
N MET A 97 -10.95 -17.15 -13.04
CA MET A 97 -12.02 -16.48 -12.29
C MET A 97 -11.95 -16.81 -10.80
N GLN A 98 -11.75 -18.08 -10.42
CA GLN A 98 -11.58 -18.47 -9.02
C GLN A 98 -10.41 -17.76 -8.32
N THR A 99 -9.32 -17.48 -9.04
CA THR A 99 -8.15 -16.80 -8.45
C THR A 99 -8.26 -15.27 -8.44
N LYS A 100 -9.09 -14.68 -9.31
CA LYS A 100 -9.19 -13.21 -9.47
C LYS A 100 -10.45 -12.63 -8.87
N VAL A 101 -11.52 -13.41 -8.78
CA VAL A 101 -12.78 -13.08 -8.13
C VAL A 101 -12.69 -13.55 -6.69
N LYS A 102 -12.80 -12.61 -5.74
CA LYS A 102 -13.00 -13.01 -4.35
C LYS A 102 -14.37 -13.68 -4.26
N PRO A 103 -14.51 -14.86 -3.62
CA PRO A 103 -15.83 -15.43 -3.41
C PRO A 103 -16.69 -14.35 -2.75
N GLU A 104 -17.82 -14.03 -3.39
CA GLU A 104 -18.79 -13.12 -2.82
C GLU A 104 -19.11 -13.65 -1.41
N LYS A 105 -18.70 -12.89 -0.39
CA LYS A 105 -19.39 -12.98 0.88
C LYS A 105 -20.84 -12.64 0.54
N PRO A 106 -21.82 -13.47 0.95
CA PRO A 106 -23.22 -13.25 0.61
C PRO A 106 -23.55 -11.80 0.88
N ALA A 107 -24.16 -11.15 -0.12
CA ALA A 107 -24.49 -9.73 -0.13
C ALA A 107 -24.96 -9.28 1.26
N GLN A 108 -24.05 -8.66 2.01
CA GLN A 108 -24.48 -7.62 2.94
C GLN A 108 -25.08 -6.57 2.02
N VAL A 109 -26.42 -6.48 2.06
CA VAL A 109 -27.22 -5.31 1.70
C VAL A 109 -26.35 -4.07 1.88
N GLU A 110 -26.39 -3.14 0.92
CA GLU A 110 -25.79 -1.80 1.02
C GLU A 110 -25.93 -1.23 2.45
N GLU A 111 -24.97 -1.54 3.33
CA GLU A 111 -24.75 -0.77 4.53
C GLU A 111 -23.80 0.31 4.06
N ASP A 112 -24.39 1.47 3.77
CA ASP A 112 -23.80 2.80 3.76
C ASP A 112 -22.28 2.76 3.91
N ARG A 113 -21.52 3.15 2.89
CA ARG A 113 -20.05 3.24 2.92
C ARG A 113 -19.57 3.71 4.29
N LYS A 114 -19.25 2.77 5.20
CA LYS A 114 -18.95 3.12 6.58
C LYS A 114 -17.66 3.91 6.54
N ALA A 115 -17.65 5.08 7.18
CA ALA A 115 -16.47 5.91 7.27
C ALA A 115 -15.30 5.05 7.76
N THR A 116 -14.17 5.12 7.07
CA THR A 116 -12.96 4.43 7.50
C THR A 116 -12.53 4.97 8.87
N ALA A 117 -11.80 4.17 9.66
CA ALA A 117 -11.28 4.62 10.95
C ALA A 117 -10.54 5.97 10.85
N THR A 118 -9.81 6.19 9.74
CA THR A 118 -9.12 7.45 9.46
C THR A 118 -10.07 8.62 9.21
N GLU A 119 -11.17 8.40 8.51
CA GLU A 119 -12.20 9.43 8.28
C GLU A 119 -12.92 9.80 9.57
N ILE A 120 -13.21 8.81 10.42
CA ILE A 120 -13.79 9.04 11.76
C ILE A 120 -12.82 9.87 12.61
N MET A 121 -11.55 9.47 12.71
CA MET A 121 -10.55 10.23 13.48
C MET A 121 -10.35 11.67 12.92
N LYS A 122 -10.44 11.87 11.59
CA LYS A 122 -10.46 13.20 10.97
C LYS A 122 -11.73 13.99 11.28
N GLY A 123 -12.86 13.32 11.37
CA GLY A 123 -14.14 13.90 11.78
C GLY A 123 -14.05 14.49 13.18
N VAL A 124 -13.53 13.71 14.13
CA VAL A 124 -13.27 14.17 15.51
C VAL A 124 -12.29 15.35 15.50
N LYS A 125 -11.22 15.27 14.70
CA LYS A 125 -10.21 16.34 14.59
C LYS A 125 -10.77 17.67 14.10
N LYS A 126 -11.75 17.60 13.21
CA LYS A 126 -12.42 18.76 12.63
C LYS A 126 -13.65 19.19 13.44
N GLU A 127 -13.86 18.58 14.61
CA GLU A 127 -15.02 18.82 15.48
C GLU A 127 -16.36 18.60 14.75
N LEU A 128 -16.37 17.74 13.71
CA LEU A 128 -17.57 17.38 12.96
C LEU A 128 -18.39 16.30 13.68
N ILE A 129 -17.71 15.51 14.51
CA ILE A 129 -18.27 14.53 15.43
C ILE A 129 -17.52 14.66 16.77
N SER A 130 -18.19 14.37 17.87
CA SER A 130 -17.62 14.38 19.20
C SER A 130 -16.67 13.21 19.44
N TRP A 131 -15.91 13.29 20.54
CA TRP A 131 -14.99 12.23 20.94
C TRP A 131 -15.71 10.90 21.18
N ASP A 132 -16.82 10.93 21.90
CA ASP A 132 -17.62 9.74 22.23
C ASP A 132 -18.27 9.13 20.99
N GLU A 133 -18.79 9.96 20.07
CA GLU A 133 -19.28 9.51 18.76
C GLU A 133 -18.15 8.87 17.93
N GLY A 134 -16.94 9.42 18.01
CA GLY A 134 -15.76 8.83 17.38
C GLY A 134 -15.42 7.45 17.95
N ILE A 135 -15.55 7.25 19.26
CA ILE A 135 -15.35 5.94 19.91
C ILE A 135 -16.43 4.95 19.45
N GLU A 136 -17.69 5.38 19.45
CA GLU A 136 -18.83 4.55 19.01
C GLU A 136 -18.69 4.11 17.55
N MET A 137 -18.39 5.05 16.65
CA MET A 137 -18.19 4.76 15.22
C MET A 137 -16.97 3.85 14.98
N LEU A 138 -15.91 3.96 15.79
CA LEU A 138 -14.79 3.00 15.75
C LEU A 138 -15.21 1.64 16.32
N GLY A 139 -16.10 1.61 17.31
CA GLY A 139 -16.78 0.41 17.81
C GLY A 139 -17.53 -0.36 16.73
N ASP A 140 -18.27 0.34 15.88
CA ASP A 140 -18.98 -0.23 14.73
C ASP A 140 -18.04 -0.85 13.68
N LEU A 141 -16.77 -0.42 13.65
CA LEU A 141 -15.71 -1.02 12.83
C LEU A 141 -15.03 -2.23 13.51
N GLY A 142 -15.45 -2.59 14.72
CA GLY A 142 -14.94 -3.72 15.48
C GLY A 142 -13.74 -3.40 16.38
N TYR A 143 -13.47 -2.12 16.68
CA TYR A 143 -12.49 -1.76 17.70
C TYR A 143 -13.16 -1.75 19.08
N ASP A 144 -12.53 -2.36 20.09
CA ASP A 144 -12.99 -2.16 21.46
C ASP A 144 -12.77 -0.70 21.92
N ALA A 145 -13.47 -0.30 22.98
CA ALA A 145 -13.46 1.09 23.46
C ALA A 145 -12.05 1.59 23.81
N GLU A 146 -11.21 0.75 24.41
CA GLU A 146 -9.84 1.12 24.79
C GLU A 146 -8.97 1.32 23.52
N THR A 147 -9.13 0.46 22.52
CA THR A 147 -8.47 0.61 21.22
C THR A 147 -8.92 1.86 20.47
N ALA A 148 -10.23 2.14 20.45
CA ALA A 148 -10.81 3.29 19.79
C ALA A 148 -10.30 4.60 20.41
N GLU A 149 -10.31 4.68 21.74
CA GLU A 149 -9.78 5.80 22.50
C GLU A 149 -8.27 5.99 22.26
N PHE A 150 -7.49 4.91 22.26
CA PHE A 150 -6.06 4.99 21.94
C PHE A 150 -5.82 5.55 20.54
N LYS A 151 -6.59 5.11 19.54
CA LYS A 151 -6.49 5.60 18.16
C LYS A 151 -6.78 7.09 18.05
N LEU A 152 -7.85 7.55 18.70
CA LEU A 152 -8.23 8.97 18.71
C LEU A 152 -7.16 9.82 19.40
N ASN A 153 -6.68 9.41 20.57
CA ASN A 153 -5.61 10.10 21.28
C ASN A 153 -4.33 10.24 20.43
N VAL A 154 -3.89 9.14 19.80
CA VAL A 154 -2.69 9.16 18.94
C VAL A 154 -2.89 10.02 17.70
N TYR A 155 -4.08 9.99 17.09
CA TYR A 155 -4.35 10.74 15.86
C TYR A 155 -4.52 12.24 16.10
N LEU A 156 -5.14 12.60 17.23
CA LEU A 156 -5.52 13.97 17.54
C LEU A 156 -4.37 14.74 18.15
N GLY A 157 -3.53 14.14 18.99
CA GLY A 157 -2.32 14.78 19.54
C GLY A 157 -2.55 16.13 20.22
N VAL A 158 -3.79 16.38 20.68
CA VAL A 158 -4.25 17.71 21.18
C VAL A 158 -4.87 17.61 22.58
N SER A 159 -5.03 16.42 23.18
CA SER A 159 -5.57 16.28 24.54
C SER A 159 -4.46 16.20 25.61
N GLU A 160 -4.74 16.76 26.79
CA GLU A 160 -4.00 16.50 28.05
C GLU A 160 -3.94 14.98 28.28
N GLY A 161 -2.80 14.35 27.98
CA GLY A 161 -2.64 12.89 28.05
C GLY A 161 -2.16 12.23 26.75
N SER A 162 -2.04 12.99 25.66
CA SER A 162 -1.36 12.54 24.44
C SER A 162 0.15 12.36 24.72
N PRO A 163 0.79 11.31 24.17
CA PRO A 163 2.20 11.09 24.41
C PRO A 163 3.05 12.16 23.71
N GLU A 164 3.72 13.00 24.49
CA GLU A 164 4.65 14.03 24.01
C GLU A 164 6.03 13.43 23.72
N THR A 165 6.33 12.26 24.32
CA THR A 165 7.59 11.56 24.12
C THR A 165 7.41 10.17 23.53
N TYR A 166 8.44 9.69 22.83
CA TYR A 166 8.48 8.30 22.34
C TYR A 166 8.33 7.27 23.48
N SER A 167 8.80 7.59 24.69
CA SER A 167 8.70 6.70 25.85
C SER A 167 7.26 6.58 26.32
N GLU A 168 6.51 7.68 26.40
CA GLU A 168 5.08 7.67 26.72
C GLU A 168 4.28 6.89 25.67
N PHE A 169 4.52 7.18 24.38
CA PHE A 169 3.87 6.43 23.29
C PHE A 169 4.14 4.94 23.42
N LYS A 170 5.39 4.57 23.70
CA LYS A 170 5.76 3.17 23.86
C LYS A 170 5.11 2.55 25.10
N GLN A 171 5.05 3.25 26.24
CA GLN A 171 4.35 2.77 27.43
C GLN A 171 2.87 2.51 27.15
N MET A 172 2.17 3.44 26.48
CA MET A 172 0.77 3.27 26.10
C MET A 172 0.59 2.01 25.23
N THR A 173 1.44 1.80 24.22
CA THR A 173 1.35 0.58 23.41
C THR A 173 1.62 -0.71 24.20
N GLN A 174 2.41 -0.65 25.29
CA GLN A 174 2.65 -1.82 26.14
C GLN A 174 1.47 -2.08 27.10
N LEU A 175 0.86 -1.02 27.63
CA LEU A 175 -0.36 -1.14 28.44
C LEU A 175 -1.49 -1.76 27.60
N TYR A 176 -1.67 -1.28 26.38
CA TYR A 176 -2.61 -1.85 25.42
C TYR A 176 -2.34 -3.33 25.16
N ARG A 177 -1.09 -3.71 24.85
CA ARG A 177 -0.71 -5.13 24.67
C ARG A 177 -1.08 -5.97 25.89
N LYS A 178 -0.84 -5.47 27.09
CA LYS A 178 -1.20 -6.14 28.34
C LYS A 178 -2.72 -6.31 28.47
N ALA A 179 -3.51 -5.29 28.10
CA ALA A 179 -4.97 -5.33 28.14
C ALA A 179 -5.55 -6.38 27.19
N VAL A 180 -5.00 -6.50 25.97
CA VAL A 180 -5.41 -7.52 24.99
C VAL A 180 -4.73 -8.89 25.18
N GLY A 181 -4.14 -9.14 26.36
CA GLY A 181 -3.53 -10.43 26.72
C GLY A 181 -2.23 -10.77 25.96
N GLN A 182 -1.63 -9.80 25.27
CA GLN A 182 -0.34 -9.95 24.59
C GLN A 182 0.83 -9.68 25.54
N GLU A 183 2.00 -10.25 25.21
CA GLU A 183 3.23 -10.01 25.95
C GLU A 183 3.64 -8.53 25.87
N ALA A 184 3.64 -7.86 27.02
CA ALA A 184 4.02 -6.45 27.18
C ALA A 184 5.43 -6.34 27.78
N LYS A 185 6.31 -5.60 27.11
CA LYS A 185 7.68 -5.32 27.55
C LYS A 185 7.82 -3.83 27.86
N SER A 186 7.48 -3.46 29.10
CA SER A 186 7.53 -2.07 29.58
C SER A 186 8.94 -1.47 29.52
N LEU A 187 9.01 -0.15 29.39
CA LEU A 187 10.26 0.59 29.48
C LEU A 187 10.69 0.74 30.95
N PRO A 188 12.00 0.68 31.27
CA PRO A 188 12.51 0.98 32.60
C PRO A 188 12.22 2.44 33.01
N PRO A 189 11.92 2.72 34.29
CA PRO A 189 11.66 4.08 34.78
C PRO A 189 12.75 5.09 34.40
N GLU A 190 14.02 4.71 34.55
CA GLU A 190 15.17 5.56 34.20
C GLU A 190 15.18 6.01 32.73
N LEU A 191 14.71 5.15 31.81
CA LEU A 191 14.66 5.45 30.37
C LEU A 191 13.49 6.38 30.04
N ILE A 192 12.41 6.32 30.82
CA ILE A 192 11.26 7.21 30.70
C ILE A 192 11.66 8.61 31.18
N GLU A 193 12.23 8.70 32.38
CA GLU A 193 12.73 9.95 32.97
C GLU A 193 13.75 10.65 32.05
N ALA A 194 14.70 9.89 31.48
CA ALA A 194 15.69 10.46 30.56
C ALA A 194 15.08 10.99 29.25
N ASN A 195 14.00 10.38 28.75
CA ASN A 195 13.31 10.88 27.56
C ASN A 195 12.48 12.13 27.87
N MET A 196 11.81 12.16 29.01
CA MET A 196 11.11 13.36 29.50
C MET A 196 12.07 14.53 29.68
N ALA A 197 13.24 14.29 30.32
CA ALA A 197 14.27 15.32 30.48
C ALA A 197 14.78 15.86 29.13
N LEU A 198 14.96 14.98 28.13
CA LEU A 198 15.31 15.39 26.77
C LEU A 198 14.22 16.25 26.12
N ALA A 199 12.96 15.86 26.27
CA ALA A 199 11.82 16.61 25.73
C ALA A 199 11.71 18.00 26.37
N GLN A 200 11.84 18.08 27.70
CA GLN A 200 11.83 19.34 28.45
C GLN A 200 13.00 20.24 28.04
N ALA A 201 14.23 19.71 27.93
CA ALA A 201 15.40 20.48 27.51
C ALA A 201 15.23 21.05 26.10
N LYS A 202 14.63 20.27 25.17
CA LYS A 202 14.31 20.74 23.82
C LYS A 202 13.25 21.82 23.80
N ALA A 203 12.15 21.61 24.53
CA ALA A 203 11.07 22.59 24.62
C ALA A 203 11.58 23.94 25.18
N GLU A 204 12.42 23.89 26.22
CA GLU A 204 13.04 25.08 26.79
C GLU A 204 14.02 25.75 25.80
N PHE A 205 14.85 24.97 25.10
CA PHE A 205 15.73 25.50 24.06
C PHE A 205 14.94 26.19 22.95
N ASP A 206 13.86 25.57 22.46
CA ASP A 206 13.01 26.12 21.42
C ASP A 206 12.26 27.38 21.90
N ARG A 207 11.81 27.41 23.16
CA ARG A 207 11.21 28.60 23.79
C ARG A 207 12.19 29.77 23.81
N VAL A 208 13.39 29.55 24.35
CA VAL A 208 14.42 30.59 24.50
C VAL A 208 14.95 31.06 23.13
N LYS A 209 15.03 30.16 22.15
CA LYS A 209 15.34 30.49 20.75
C LYS A 209 14.22 31.33 20.12
N GLY A 210 12.96 30.98 20.35
CA GLY A 210 11.79 31.73 19.89
C GLY A 210 11.68 33.14 20.46
N GLU A 211 12.19 33.37 21.67
CA GLU A 211 12.30 34.69 22.31
C GLU A 211 13.40 35.59 21.71
N GLY A 212 14.13 35.13 20.69
CA GLY A 212 15.11 35.93 19.97
C GLY A 212 16.41 36.18 20.72
N MET A 213 16.79 35.30 21.66
CA MET A 213 18.07 35.39 22.35
C MET A 213 19.25 35.27 21.37
N LYS A 214 20.34 36.01 21.65
CA LYS A 214 21.60 35.91 20.91
C LYS A 214 22.20 34.51 21.04
N GLU A 215 22.85 34.01 19.97
CA GLU A 215 23.45 32.66 19.91
C GLU A 215 24.35 32.32 21.11
N GLU A 216 25.15 33.27 21.59
CA GLU A 216 26.03 33.10 22.75
C GLU A 216 25.27 32.70 24.03
N LYS A 217 24.04 33.17 24.19
CA LYS A 217 23.18 32.85 25.34
C LYS A 217 22.39 31.55 25.15
N LEU A 218 22.34 31.01 23.93
CA LEU A 218 21.71 29.72 23.63
C LEU A 218 22.64 28.54 23.93
N VAL A 219 23.96 28.77 23.99
CA VAL A 219 24.97 27.71 24.21
C VAL A 219 24.69 26.84 25.45
N PRO A 220 24.31 27.40 26.63
CA PRO A 220 24.01 26.57 27.80
C PRO A 220 22.76 25.68 27.61
N TYR A 221 21.74 26.17 26.91
CA TYR A 221 20.51 25.43 26.62
C TYR A 221 20.76 24.31 25.60
N GLN A 222 21.55 24.59 24.56
CA GLN A 222 21.98 23.57 23.60
C GLN A 222 22.78 22.46 24.30
N LYS A 223 23.70 22.83 25.20
CA LYS A 223 24.45 21.87 26.00
C LYS A 223 23.53 20.98 26.86
N ALA A 224 22.51 21.56 27.49
CA ALA A 224 21.53 20.80 28.26
C ALA A 224 20.76 19.78 27.39
N VAL A 225 20.39 20.15 26.16
CA VAL A 225 19.79 19.23 25.17
C VAL A 225 20.75 18.10 24.83
N ASP A 226 22.03 18.41 24.58
CA ASP A 226 23.03 17.42 24.17
C ASP A 226 23.35 16.42 25.30
N ASP A 227 23.48 16.90 26.53
CA ASP A 227 23.72 16.09 27.73
C ASP A 227 22.51 15.16 28.00
N ALA A 228 21.29 15.68 27.93
CA ALA A 228 20.07 14.90 28.07
C ALA A 228 19.92 13.85 26.94
N ALA A 229 20.25 14.24 25.70
CA ALA A 229 20.21 13.33 24.55
C ALA A 229 21.23 12.20 24.68
N TYR A 230 22.43 12.50 25.19
CA TYR A 230 23.44 11.50 25.47
C TYR A 230 22.96 10.49 26.52
N ARG A 231 22.42 10.98 27.64
CA ARG A 231 21.90 10.12 28.71
C ARG A 231 20.76 9.21 28.22
N TYR A 232 19.80 9.76 27.48
CA TYR A 232 18.71 8.99 26.89
C TYR A 232 19.22 7.91 25.92
N ARG A 233 20.17 8.25 25.04
CA ARG A 233 20.76 7.29 24.09
C ARG A 233 21.45 6.12 24.79
N GLN A 234 22.23 6.38 25.84
CA GLN A 234 22.92 5.34 26.61
C GLN A 234 21.93 4.34 27.23
N LEU A 235 20.89 4.84 27.87
CA LEU A 235 19.85 4.00 28.47
C LEU A 235 19.04 3.24 27.42
N LEU A 236 18.77 3.85 26.26
CA LEU A 236 18.04 3.21 25.17
C LEU A 236 18.84 2.05 24.57
N ILE A 237 20.16 2.20 24.41
CA ILE A 237 21.05 1.13 23.94
C ILE A 237 21.05 -0.02 24.94
N LYS A 238 21.28 0.26 26.23
CA LYS A 238 21.27 -0.75 27.29
C LYS A 238 19.97 -1.55 27.32
N TRP A 239 18.82 -0.89 27.17
CA TRP A 239 17.52 -1.58 27.11
C TRP A 239 17.31 -2.41 25.84
N LYS A 240 17.87 -1.99 24.70
CA LYS A 240 17.82 -2.79 23.46
C LYS A 240 18.68 -4.05 23.59
N GLU A 241 19.82 -3.97 24.28
CA GLU A 241 20.70 -5.11 24.56
C GLU A 241 20.03 -6.13 25.49
N THR A 242 19.24 -5.69 26.47
CA THR A 242 18.46 -6.61 27.34
C THR A 242 17.24 -7.24 26.64
N LYS A 243 17.03 -6.96 25.35
CA LYS A 243 15.93 -7.50 24.54
C LYS A 243 16.35 -8.56 23.53
N GLN A 244 17.66 -8.73 23.31
CA GLN A 244 18.22 -9.91 22.61
C GLN A 244 18.23 -11.11 23.55
#